data_AF-A0A3Q8V4Y9-F1
#
_entry.id   AF-A0A3Q8V4Y9-F1
#
_cell.length_a   1.000
_cell.length_b   1.000
_cell.length_c   1.000
_cell.angle_alpha   90.00
_cell.angle_beta   90.00
_cell.angle_gamma   90.00
#
_symmetry.space_group_name_H-M   'P 1'
#
loop_
_entity.id
_entity.type
_entity.pdbx_description
1 polymer ?
#
loop_
_entity_poly.entity_id
_entity_poly.type
_entity_poly.pdbx_seq_one_letter_code
_entity_poly.pdbx_strand_id
1 'polypeptide(L)' 'MAVAAFGLCFAMFADRLSKGSAASSKEVFGTSGGPGTRRWNRGVFTVLGGLLALFGVVYAAGLLGS' A
#
# COMPACT_ATOMS: atom_id res chain seq x y z
N MET A 1 10.15 3.56 14.29
CA MET A 1 10.97 3.49 13.06
C MET A 1 10.62 2.34 12.12
N ALA A 2 10.52 1.08 12.58
CA ALA A 2 10.21 -0.06 11.70
C ALA A 2 8.91 0.08 10.89
N VAL A 3 7.83 0.58 11.52
CA VAL A 3 6.53 0.83 10.86
C VAL A 3 6.64 1.90 9.77
N ALA A 4 7.46 2.93 10.00
CA ALA A 4 7.67 4.00 9.02
C ALA A 4 8.39 3.48 7.76
N ALA A 5 9.46 2.72 7.97
CA ALA A 5 10.21 2.08 6.89
C ALA A 5 9.36 1.06 6.13
N PHE A 6 8.54 0.28 6.84
CA PHE A 6 7.59 -0.65 6.21
C PHE A 6 6.55 0.09 5.35
N GLY A 7 5.95 1.17 5.85
CA GLY A 7 5.01 2.00 5.09
C GLY A 7 5.62 2.60 3.82
N LEU A 8 6.86 3.10 3.90
CA LEU A 8 7.61 3.61 2.76
C LEU A 8 7.91 2.53 1.72
N CYS A 9 8.39 1.36 2.16
CA CYS A 9 8.62 0.22 1.28
C CYS A 9 7.30 -0.22 0.62
N PHE A 10 6.22 -0.30 1.38
CA PHE A 10 4.89 -0.67 0.89
C PHE A 10 4.39 0.31 -0.19
N ALA A 11 4.59 1.62 0.00
CA ALA A 11 4.28 2.64 -1.00
C ALA A 11 5.15 2.50 -2.26
N MET A 12 6.46 2.24 -2.12
CA MET A 12 7.35 2.03 -3.28
C MET A 12 6.97 0.78 -4.09
N PHE A 13 6.53 -0.29 -3.41
CA PHE A 13 6.09 -1.52 -4.06
C PHE A 13 4.63 -1.50 -4.50
N ALA A 14 3.91 -0.38 -4.37
CA ALA A 14 2.49 -0.26 -4.74
C ALA A 14 2.19 -0.69 -6.19
N ASP A 15 3.09 -0.43 -7.14
CA ASP A 15 2.91 -0.88 -8.53
C ASP A 15 3.06 -2.42 -8.67
N ARG A 16 3.99 -3.03 -7.93
CA ARG A 16 4.17 -4.50 -7.91
C ARG A 16 3.01 -5.18 -7.19
N LEU A 17 2.56 -4.62 -6.07
CA LEU A 17 1.40 -5.11 -5.31
C LEU A 17 0.10 -4.97 -6.12
N SER A 18 -0.07 -3.88 -6.86
CA SER A 18 -1.19 -3.70 -7.79
C SER A 18 -1.21 -4.78 -8.88
N LYS A 19 -0.05 -5.12 -9.47
CA LYS A 19 0.07 -6.23 -10.44
C LYS A 19 -0.22 -7.59 -9.82
N GLY A 20 0.30 -7.88 -8.63
CA GLY A 20 0.02 -9.13 -7.91
C GLY A 20 -1.45 -9.28 -7.54
N SER A 21 -2.09 -8.19 -7.08
CA SER A 21 -3.52 -8.15 -6.79
C SER A 21 -4.36 -8.41 -8.04
N ALA A 22 -3.99 -7.83 -9.19
CA ALA A 22 -4.68 -8.08 -10.46
C ALA A 22 -4.56 -9.54 -10.92
N ALA A 23 -3.41 -10.20 -10.67
CA ALA A 23 -3.23 -11.63 -10.96
C ALA A 23 -4.11 -12.49 -10.04
N SER A 24 -4.11 -12.21 -8.74
CA SER A 24 -4.94 -12.91 -7.75
C SER A 24 -6.45 -12.71 -8.03
N SER A 25 -6.89 -11.49 -8.37
CA SER A 25 -8.29 -11.26 -8.76
C SER A 25 -8.69 -12.01 -10.02
N LYS A 26 -7.78 -12.21 -10.98
CA LYS A 26 -8.05 -13.03 -12.16
C LYS A 26 -8.23 -14.51 -11.81
N GLU A 27 -7.45 -15.03 -10.87
CA GLU A 27 -7.58 -16.42 -10.38
C GLU A 27 -8.88 -16.63 -9.61
N VAL A 28 -9.29 -15.67 -8.78
CA VAL A 28 -10.47 -15.80 -7.91
C VAL A 28 -11.78 -15.40 -8.61
N PHE A 29 -11.77 -14.36 -9.44
CA PHE A 29 -12.98 -13.76 -10.03
C PHE A 29 -13.02 -13.86 -11.57
N GLY A 30 -12.04 -14.50 -12.20
CA GLY A 30 -11.96 -14.64 -13.68
C GLY A 30 -11.62 -13.34 -14.42
N THR A 31 -11.50 -12.21 -13.73
CA THR A 31 -11.18 -10.91 -14.31
C THR A 31 -10.18 -10.12 -13.46
N SER A 32 -9.28 -9.40 -14.12
CA SER A 32 -8.27 -8.55 -13.48
C SER A 32 -8.75 -7.11 -13.26
N GLY A 33 -10.00 -6.77 -13.64
CA GLY A 33 -10.58 -5.43 -13.52
C GLY A 33 -10.03 -4.39 -14.51
N GLY A 34 -9.04 -4.75 -15.34
CA GLY A 34 -8.51 -3.89 -16.39
C GLY A 34 -7.68 -2.68 -15.90
N PRO A 35 -7.36 -1.73 -16.81
CA PRO A 35 -6.46 -0.61 -16.52
C PRO A 35 -6.95 0.33 -15.40
N GLY A 36 -8.27 0.48 -15.27
CA GLY A 36 -8.91 1.31 -14.25
C GLY A 36 -8.67 0.76 -12.83
N THR A 37 -8.96 -0.52 -12.62
CA THR A 37 -8.71 -1.20 -11.33
C THR A 37 -7.23 -1.20 -10.97
N ARG A 38 -6.34 -1.34 -11.96
CA ARG A 38 -4.88 -1.26 -11.69
C ARG A 38 -4.45 0.12 -11.18
N ARG A 39 -4.94 1.20 -11.78
CA ARG A 39 -4.69 2.57 -11.32
C ARG A 39 -5.28 2.81 -9.93
N TRP A 40 -6.50 2.34 -9.70
CA TRP A 40 -7.17 2.40 -8.40
C TRP A 40 -6.35 1.69 -7.31
N ASN A 41 -5.97 0.43 -7.53
CA ASN A 41 -5.18 -0.35 -6.57
C ASN A 41 -3.82 0.30 -6.31
N ARG A 42 -3.16 0.84 -7.34
CA ARG A 42 -1.89 1.56 -7.16
C ARG A 42 -2.10 2.79 -6.25
N GLY A 43 -3.18 3.54 -6.44
CA GLY A 43 -3.55 4.66 -5.58
C GLY A 43 -3.77 4.21 -4.14
N VAL A 44 -4.60 3.19 -3.92
CA VAL A 44 -4.91 2.63 -2.60
C VAL A 44 -3.64 2.17 -1.87
N PHE A 45 -2.77 1.40 -2.52
CA PHE A 45 -1.52 0.93 -1.91
C PHE A 45 -0.55 2.07 -1.59
N THR A 46 -0.47 3.09 -2.44
CA THR A 46 0.39 4.27 -2.20
C THR A 46 -0.12 5.07 -1.01
N VAL A 47 -1.44 5.31 -0.92
CA VAL A 47 -2.07 6.04 0.18
C VAL A 47 -1.92 5.28 1.50
N LEU A 48 -2.20 3.97 1.52
CA LEU A 48 -2.03 3.13 2.70
C LEU A 48 -0.57 3.10 3.18
N GLY A 49 0.37 2.93 2.25
CA GLY A 49 1.81 2.96 2.58
C GLY A 49 2.25 4.31 3.15
N GLY A 50 1.78 5.42 2.57
CA GLY A 50 2.03 6.77 3.06
C GLY A 50 1.45 7.01 4.46
N LEU A 51 0.21 6.57 4.71
CA LEU A 51 -0.42 6.67 6.03
C LEU A 51 0.33 5.85 7.08
N LEU A 52 0.75 4.62 6.74
CA LEU A 52 1.57 3.81 7.65
C LEU A 52 2.93 4.46 7.91
N ALA A 53 3.54 5.06 6.88
CA ALA A 53 4.81 5.77 7.02
C ALA A 53 4.67 6.95 8.00
N LEU A 54 3.64 7.78 7.78
CA LEU A 54 3.32 8.92 8.63
C LEU A 54 3.03 8.48 10.06
N PHE A 55 2.17 7.48 10.25
CA PHE A 55 1.86 6.93 11.57
C PHE A 55 3.12 6.44 12.29
N GLY A 56 3.99 5.69 11.60
CA GLY A 56 5.24 5.20 12.16
C GLY A 56 6.22 6.31 12.55
N VAL A 57 6.20 7.45 11.85
CA VAL A 57 6.99 8.65 12.18
C VAL A 57 6.41 9.35 13.41
N VAL A 58 5.11 9.62 13.42
CA VAL A 58 4.42 10.28 14.55
C VAL A 58 4.55 9.47 15.83
N TYR A 59 4.39 8.14 15.74
CA TYR A 59 4.59 7.23 16.86
C TYR A 59 6.05 7.24 17.35
N ALA A 60 7.03 7.21 16.44
CA ALA A 60 8.44 7.26 16.82
C ALA A 60 8.86 8.62 17.42
N ALA A 61 8.18 9.70 17.04
CA ALA A 61 8.36 11.02 17.63
C ALA A 61 7.73 11.16 19.03
N GLY A 62 7.07 10.12 19.55
CA GLY A 62 6.45 10.10 20.87
C GLY A 62 5.12 10.85 20.96
N LEU A 63 4.61 11.40 19.86
CA LEU A 63 3.38 12.22 19.81
C LEU A 63 2.09 11.41 19.98
N LEU A 64 2.16 10.08 19.90
CA LEU A 64 1.03 9.15 20.06
C LEU A 64 1.22 8.16 21.23
N GLY A 65 2.32 8.29 21.97
CA GLY A 65 2.72 7.35 23.02
C GLY A 65 2.84 7.96 24.41
N SER A 66 2.35 9.19 24.61
CA SER A 66 2.28 9.87 25.91
C SER A 66 0.92 9.69 26.57
#